data_AF-A0A2A4HZ43-F1
#
_entry.id   AF-A0A2A4HZ43-F1
#
_cell.length_a   1.000
_cell.length_b   1.000
_cell.length_c   1.000
_cell.angle_alpha   90.00
_cell.angle_beta   90.00
_cell.angle_gamma   90.00
#
_symmetry.space_group_name_H-M   'P 1'
#
loop_
_entity.id
_entity.type
_entity.pdbx_description
1 polymer ?
#
loop_
_entity_poly.entity_id
_entity_poly.type
_entity_poly.pdbx_seq_one_letter_code
_entity_poly.pdbx_strand_id
1 'polypeptide(L)'
;MTAAFALLRRFWWAIPIVALAAGWLYDRARLADVRHTLTNERAAWTAEIARADVARLAAERDYAARLSSATASYADRLAARQPIILKSTNTVREYAATPAGRAMCLGADRVRGIDALDAELADDPDPAGRGGDAMHPDPGAAPARR
;
A
#
# COMPACT_ATOMS: atom_id res chain seq x y z
N MET A 1 71.79 40.46 2.07
CA MET A 1 70.70 40.86 2.99
C MET A 1 70.44 42.37 3.02
N THR A 2 71.44 43.23 2.77
CA THR A 2 71.32 44.71 2.83
C THR A 2 70.44 45.33 1.72
N ALA A 3 70.47 44.79 0.50
CA ALA A 3 69.67 45.29 -0.63
C ALA A 3 68.15 45.07 -0.45
N ALA A 4 67.75 43.93 0.12
CA ALA A 4 66.34 43.66 0.44
C ALA A 4 65.80 44.62 1.51
N PHE A 5 66.63 44.96 2.50
CA PHE A 5 66.29 45.95 3.54
C PHE A 5 66.17 47.37 2.98
N ALA A 6 66.98 47.74 1.99
CA ALA A 6 66.91 49.04 1.31
C ALA A 6 65.61 49.21 0.50
N LEU A 7 65.18 48.16 -0.21
CA LEU A 7 63.90 48.13 -0.93
C LEU A 7 62.70 48.15 0.03
N LEU A 8 62.76 47.39 1.12
CA LEU A 8 61.74 47.36 2.16
C LEU A 8 61.52 48.75 2.79
N ARG A 9 62.60 49.50 3.07
CA ARG A 9 62.52 50.86 3.61
C ARG A 9 61.97 51.87 2.60
N ARG A 10 62.24 51.68 1.30
CA ARG A 10 61.78 52.56 0.22
C ARG A 10 60.28 52.39 -0.10
N PHE A 11 59.78 51.15 -0.01
CA PHE A 11 58.42 50.78 -0.38
C PHE A 11 57.55 50.35 0.82
N TRP A 12 57.96 50.67 2.04
CA TRP A 12 57.26 50.28 3.26
C TRP A 12 55.79 50.76 3.28
N TRP A 13 55.51 51.90 2.65
CA TRP A 13 54.17 52.48 2.51
C TRP A 13 53.25 51.71 1.56
N ALA A 14 53.81 50.89 0.66
CA ALA A 14 53.04 50.05 -0.26
C ALA A 14 52.60 48.73 0.38
N ILE A 15 53.25 48.31 1.48
CA ILE A 15 52.89 47.11 2.25
C ILE A 15 51.41 47.09 2.68
N PRO A 16 50.85 48.14 3.30
CA PRO A 16 49.43 48.12 3.68
C PRO A 16 48.50 48.01 2.47
N ILE A 17 48.85 48.62 1.33
CA ILE A 17 48.06 48.55 0.10
C ILE A 17 48.06 47.12 -0.45
N VAL A 18 49.23 46.46 -0.50
CA VAL A 18 49.35 45.07 -0.94
C VAL A 18 48.64 44.12 0.03
N ALA A 19 48.74 44.35 1.33
CA ALA A 19 48.03 43.56 2.34
C ALA A 19 46.51 43.70 2.21
N LEU A 20 45.99 44.91 1.99
CA LEU A 20 44.57 45.14 1.71
C LEU A 20 44.12 44.47 0.42
N ALA A 21 44.91 44.57 -0.65
CA ALA A 21 44.60 43.92 -1.93
C ALA A 21 44.57 42.38 -1.79
N ALA A 22 45.52 41.80 -1.06
CA ALA A 22 45.55 40.37 -0.77
C ALA A 22 44.35 39.93 0.08
N GLY A 23 44.01 40.70 1.12
CA GLY A 23 42.82 40.45 1.94
C GLY A 23 41.53 40.50 1.13
N TRP A 24 41.39 41.51 0.26
CA TRP A 24 40.25 41.63 -0.64
C TRP A 24 40.10 40.44 -1.60
N LEU A 25 41.21 39.96 -2.17
CA LEU A 25 41.20 38.78 -3.04
C LEU A 25 40.81 37.51 -2.28
N TYR A 26 41.30 37.36 -1.04
CA TYR A 26 40.95 36.24 -0.18
C TYR A 26 39.46 36.23 0.17
N ASP A 27 38.90 37.37 0.58
CA ASP A 27 37.47 37.49 0.89
C ASP A 27 36.61 37.26 -0.35
N ARG A 28 37.04 37.75 -1.52
CA ARG A 28 36.35 37.50 -2.78
C ARG A 28 36.32 36.01 -3.13
N ALA A 29 37.42 35.29 -2.94
CA ALA A 29 37.47 33.84 -3.15
C ALA A 29 36.55 33.10 -2.17
N ARG A 30 36.60 33.43 -0.88
CA ARG A 30 35.70 32.90 0.16
C ARG A 30 34.23 33.11 -0.20
N LEU A 31 33.86 34.32 -0.61
CA LEU A 31 32.48 34.62 -1.00
C LEU A 31 32.05 33.88 -2.27
N ALA A 32 32.97 33.67 -3.22
CA ALA A 32 32.69 32.88 -4.42
C ALA A 32 32.42 31.41 -4.07
N ASP A 33 33.24 30.81 -3.19
CA ASP A 33 33.07 29.43 -2.74
C ASP A 33 31.75 29.23 -2.01
N VAL A 34 31.40 30.12 -1.07
CA VAL A 34 30.12 30.06 -0.35
C VAL A 34 28.94 30.17 -1.32
N ARG A 35 29.01 31.09 -2.29
CA ARG A 35 27.96 31.25 -3.30
C ARG A 35 27.82 29.99 -4.15
N HIS A 36 28.94 29.40 -4.57
CA HIS A 36 28.95 28.18 -5.37
C HIS A 36 28.34 26.99 -4.60
N THR A 37 28.68 26.85 -3.32
CA THR A 37 28.10 25.81 -2.45
C THR A 37 26.59 26.01 -2.28
N LEU A 38 26.15 27.24 -1.98
CA LEU A 38 24.72 27.55 -1.84
C LEU A 38 23.94 27.33 -3.14
N THR A 39 24.52 27.65 -4.31
CA THR A 39 23.85 27.37 -5.59
C THR A 39 23.72 25.88 -5.84
N ASN A 40 24.73 25.08 -5.48
CA ASN A 40 24.69 23.63 -5.64
C ASN A 40 23.69 22.99 -4.69
N GLU A 41 23.66 23.41 -3.42
CA GLU A 41 22.68 22.94 -2.45
C GLU A 41 21.25 23.28 -2.88
N ARG A 42 21.01 24.51 -3.37
CA ARG A 42 19.71 24.89 -3.92
C ARG A 42 19.33 24.06 -5.13
N ALA A 43 20.26 23.81 -6.05
CA ALA A 43 20.01 23.00 -7.23
C ALA A 43 19.71 21.53 -6.87
N ALA A 44 20.40 20.97 -5.88
CA ALA A 44 20.14 19.63 -5.37
C ALA A 44 18.75 19.55 -4.73
N TRP A 45 18.43 20.52 -3.86
CA TRP A 45 17.13 20.60 -3.19
C TRP A 45 15.96 20.76 -4.17
N THR A 46 16.08 21.62 -5.18
CA THR A 46 15.04 21.78 -6.20
C THR A 46 14.88 20.53 -7.06
N ALA A 47 15.97 19.83 -7.37
CA ALA A 47 15.91 18.55 -8.06
C ALA A 47 15.23 17.46 -7.22
N GLU A 48 15.45 17.43 -5.91
CA GLU A 48 14.77 16.51 -4.99
C GLU A 48 13.27 16.79 -4.90
N ILE A 49 12.87 18.07 -4.77
CA ILE A 49 11.45 18.46 -4.83
C ILE A 49 10.81 18.00 -6.13
N ALA A 50 11.45 18.28 -7.28
CA ALA A 50 10.90 17.89 -8.57
C ALA A 50 10.74 16.36 -8.70
N ARG A 51 11.69 15.58 -8.18
CA ARG A 51 11.56 14.10 -8.13
C ARG A 51 10.44 13.66 -7.20
N ALA A 52 10.29 14.30 -6.04
CA ALA A 52 9.22 14.01 -5.10
C ALA A 52 7.84 14.31 -5.69
N ASP A 53 7.69 15.41 -6.42
CA ASP A 53 6.46 15.76 -7.11
C ASP A 53 6.11 14.75 -8.20
N VAL A 54 7.10 14.33 -9.01
CA VAL A 54 6.90 13.28 -10.02
C VAL A 54 6.48 11.96 -9.36
N ALA A 55 7.13 11.56 -8.27
CA ALA A 55 6.79 10.34 -7.53
C ALA A 55 5.39 10.41 -6.93
N ARG A 56 5.00 11.57 -6.39
CA ARG A 56 3.65 11.81 -5.86
C ARG A 56 2.59 11.70 -6.96
N LEU A 57 2.80 12.35 -8.10
CA LEU A 57 1.87 12.29 -9.24
C LEU A 57 1.75 10.85 -9.79
N ALA A 58 2.85 10.10 -9.83
CA ALA A 58 2.83 8.69 -10.21
C ALA A 58 2.00 7.86 -9.20
N ALA A 59 2.22 8.05 -7.90
CA ALA A 59 1.46 7.37 -6.85
C ALA A 59 -0.04 7.69 -6.91
N GLU A 60 -0.41 8.95 -7.17
CA GLU A 60 -1.81 9.37 -7.35
C GLU A 60 -2.47 8.67 -8.55
N ARG A 61 -1.75 8.55 -9.69
CA ARG A 61 -2.23 7.82 -10.87
C ARG A 61 -2.39 6.33 -10.59
N ASP A 62 -1.40 5.70 -9.96
CA ASP A 62 -1.43 4.27 -9.63
C ASP A 62 -2.54 3.96 -8.62
N TYR A 63 -2.80 4.87 -7.69
CA TYR A 63 -3.92 4.73 -6.76
C TYR A 63 -5.27 4.82 -7.49
N ALA A 64 -5.44 5.80 -8.38
CA ALA A 64 -6.67 5.93 -9.17
C ALA A 64 -6.91 4.69 -10.07
N ALA A 65 -5.86 4.16 -10.69
CA ALA A 65 -5.93 2.94 -11.50
C ALA A 65 -6.27 1.70 -10.66
N ARG A 66 -5.71 1.57 -9.46
CA ARG A 66 -6.05 0.48 -8.53
C ARG A 66 -7.50 0.57 -8.07
N LEU A 67 -7.98 1.78 -7.77
CA LEU A 67 -9.36 2.00 -7.35
C LEU A 67 -10.35 1.65 -8.47
N SER A 68 -10.10 2.11 -9.71
CA SER A 68 -10.96 1.80 -10.85
C SER A 68 -10.95 0.31 -11.21
N SER A 69 -9.80 -0.35 -11.14
CA SER A 69 -9.71 -1.81 -11.34
C SER A 69 -10.45 -2.58 -10.25
N ALA A 70 -10.34 -2.15 -8.99
CA ALA A 70 -11.03 -2.78 -7.87
C ALA A 70 -12.56 -2.66 -8.01
N THR A 71 -13.07 -1.48 -8.38
CA THR A 71 -14.51 -1.28 -8.58
C THR A 71 -15.04 -2.06 -9.78
N ALA A 72 -14.31 -2.10 -10.90
CA ALA A 72 -14.68 -2.91 -12.06
C ALA A 72 -14.75 -4.40 -11.71
N SER A 73 -13.71 -4.94 -11.05
CA SER A 73 -13.70 -6.36 -10.65
C SER A 73 -14.78 -6.73 -9.63
N TYR A 74 -15.20 -5.77 -8.80
CA TYR A 74 -16.33 -5.97 -7.89
C TYR A 74 -17.66 -6.02 -8.67
N ALA A 75 -17.87 -5.09 -9.60
CA ALA A 75 -19.04 -5.07 -10.46
C ALA A 75 -19.15 -6.35 -11.30
N ASP A 76 -18.05 -6.82 -11.88
CA ASP A 76 -18.01 -8.08 -12.65
C ASP A 76 -18.37 -9.29 -11.80
N ARG A 77 -17.81 -9.38 -10.58
CA ARG A 77 -18.13 -10.47 -9.64
C ARG A 77 -19.59 -10.43 -9.20
N LEU A 78 -20.16 -9.24 -9.02
CA LEU A 78 -21.57 -9.09 -8.69
C LEU A 78 -22.45 -9.50 -9.88
N ALA A 79 -22.14 -9.03 -11.08
CA ALA A 79 -22.86 -9.39 -12.31
C ALA A 79 -22.84 -10.91 -12.56
N ALA A 80 -21.70 -11.58 -12.30
CA ALA A 80 -21.59 -13.03 -12.43
C ALA A 80 -22.44 -13.80 -11.39
N ARG A 81 -22.62 -13.25 -10.18
CA ARG A 81 -23.40 -13.89 -9.10
C ARG A 81 -24.89 -13.58 -9.16
N GLN A 82 -25.27 -12.44 -9.75
CA GLN A 82 -26.66 -11.97 -9.78
C GLN A 82 -27.63 -12.99 -10.41
N PRO A 83 -27.32 -13.69 -11.52
CA PRO A 83 -28.20 -14.72 -12.06
C PRO A 83 -28.42 -15.89 -11.09
N ILE A 84 -27.38 -16.29 -10.35
CA ILE A 84 -27.47 -17.39 -9.37
C ILE A 84 -28.36 -16.96 -8.21
N ILE A 85 -28.18 -15.75 -7.70
CA ILE A 85 -29.00 -15.18 -6.62
C ILE A 85 -30.47 -15.09 -7.05
N LEU A 86 -30.73 -14.59 -8.27
CA LEU A 86 -32.10 -14.51 -8.81
C LEU A 86 -32.71 -15.90 -9.00
N LYS A 87 -31.95 -16.86 -9.57
CA LYS A 87 -32.39 -18.23 -9.76
C LYS A 87 -32.72 -18.89 -8.43
N SER A 88 -31.83 -18.85 -7.45
CA SER A 88 -32.07 -19.46 -6.13
C SER A 88 -33.28 -18.84 -5.43
N THR A 89 -33.41 -17.51 -5.46
CA THR A 89 -34.54 -16.80 -4.86
C THR A 89 -35.86 -17.19 -5.54
N ASN A 90 -35.88 -17.28 -6.87
CA ASN A 90 -37.07 -17.69 -7.61
C ASN A 90 -37.41 -19.16 -7.34
N THR A 91 -36.42 -20.05 -7.33
CA THR A 91 -36.61 -21.48 -7.01
C THR A 91 -37.17 -21.66 -5.61
N VAL A 92 -36.68 -20.93 -4.61
CA VAL A 92 -37.23 -20.97 -3.24
C VAL A 92 -38.68 -20.47 -3.23
N ARG A 93 -38.99 -19.40 -3.96
CA ARG A 93 -40.35 -18.86 -4.06
C ARG A 93 -41.31 -19.83 -4.73
N GLU A 94 -40.91 -20.43 -5.84
CA GLU A 94 -41.67 -21.43 -6.58
C GLU A 94 -41.93 -22.66 -5.70
N TYR A 95 -40.88 -23.18 -5.04
CA TYR A 95 -41.02 -24.29 -4.10
C TYR A 95 -41.96 -23.96 -2.94
N ALA A 96 -41.81 -22.80 -2.31
CA ALA A 96 -42.67 -22.34 -1.22
C ALA A 96 -44.13 -22.16 -1.65
N ALA A 97 -44.40 -21.90 -2.93
CA ALA A 97 -45.76 -21.84 -3.47
C ALA A 97 -46.40 -23.22 -3.66
N THR A 98 -45.63 -24.31 -3.66
CA THR A 98 -46.15 -25.68 -3.79
C THR A 98 -46.83 -26.17 -2.49
N PRO A 99 -47.75 -27.15 -2.55
CA PRO A 99 -48.34 -27.74 -1.34
C PRO A 99 -47.30 -28.30 -0.35
N ALA A 100 -46.21 -28.87 -0.86
CA ALA A 100 -45.11 -29.40 -0.04
C ALA A 100 -44.29 -28.28 0.64
N GLY A 101 -44.05 -27.16 -0.05
CA GLY A 101 -43.34 -26.01 0.51
C GLY A 101 -44.20 -25.10 1.39
N ARG A 102 -45.54 -25.13 1.24
CA ARG A 102 -46.50 -24.45 2.13
C ARG A 102 -46.76 -25.19 3.42
N ALA A 103 -46.40 -26.49 3.50
CA ALA A 103 -46.43 -27.20 4.77
C ALA A 103 -45.44 -26.49 5.70
N MET A 104 -45.93 -25.95 6.83
CA MET A 104 -45.04 -25.52 7.92
C MET A 104 -44.08 -26.66 8.22
N CYS A 105 -42.81 -26.34 8.52
CA CYS A 105 -41.83 -27.31 9.01
C CYS A 105 -42.57 -28.26 9.96
N LEU A 106 -42.61 -29.53 9.59
CA LEU A 106 -43.48 -30.52 10.21
C LEU A 106 -43.27 -30.48 11.73
N GLY A 107 -44.37 -30.62 12.50
CA GLY A 107 -44.36 -30.50 13.95
C GLY A 107 -43.25 -31.33 14.62
N ALA A 108 -42.89 -30.95 15.85
CA ALA A 108 -41.73 -31.46 16.59
C ALA A 108 -41.54 -32.98 16.55
N ASP A 109 -42.61 -33.77 16.42
CA ASP A 109 -42.57 -35.22 16.32
C ASP A 109 -41.80 -35.74 15.10
N ARG A 110 -41.82 -35.04 13.96
CA ARG A 110 -41.04 -35.44 12.77
C ARG A 110 -39.58 -35.00 12.85
N VAL A 111 -39.30 -33.90 13.56
CA VAL A 111 -37.92 -33.48 13.89
C VAL A 111 -37.27 -34.53 14.79
N ARG A 112 -37.98 -35.02 15.80
CA ARG A 112 -37.52 -36.16 16.63
C ARG A 112 -37.29 -37.43 15.81
N GLY A 113 -38.11 -37.69 14.79
CA GLY A 113 -37.89 -38.82 13.88
C GLY A 113 -36.62 -38.67 13.02
N ILE A 114 -36.26 -37.44 12.64
CA ILE A 114 -35.00 -37.16 11.95
C ILE A 114 -33.83 -37.29 12.93
N ASP A 115 -33.92 -36.72 14.14
CA ASP A 115 -32.87 -36.83 15.16
C ASP A 115 -32.63 -38.29 15.57
N ALA A 116 -33.70 -39.10 15.66
CA ALA A 116 -33.62 -40.52 15.93
C ALA A 116 -32.97 -41.29 14.78
N LEU A 117 -33.33 -40.98 13.54
CA LEU A 117 -32.71 -41.58 12.35
C LEU A 117 -31.23 -41.18 12.23
N ASP A 118 -30.89 -39.93 12.54
CA ASP A 118 -29.51 -39.44 12.52
C ASP A 118 -28.67 -40.10 13.62
N ALA A 119 -29.27 -40.37 14.79
CA ALA A 119 -28.65 -41.17 15.84
C ALA A 119 -28.44 -42.64 15.42
N GLU A 120 -29.42 -43.24 14.73
CA GLU A 120 -29.30 -44.60 14.16
C GLU A 120 -28.21 -44.68 13.09
N LEU A 121 -28.06 -43.66 12.24
CA LEU A 121 -26.97 -43.59 11.26
C LEU A 121 -25.61 -43.27 11.89
N ALA A 122 -25.56 -42.51 12.97
CA ALA A 122 -24.32 -42.18 13.67
C ALA A 122 -23.75 -43.38 14.46
N ASP A 123 -24.61 -44.30 14.88
CA ASP A 123 -24.22 -45.57 15.53
C ASP A 123 -23.83 -46.67 14.53
N ASP A 124 -23.97 -46.45 13.21
CA ASP A 124 -23.41 -47.34 12.19
C ASP A 124 -21.91 -47.04 12.04
N PRO A 125 -20.99 -47.92 12.48
CA PRO A 125 -19.57 -47.69 12.33
C PRO A 125 -19.23 -47.77 10.85
N ASP A 126 -19.07 -46.61 10.21
CA ASP A 126 -18.60 -46.46 8.84
C ASP A 126 -17.45 -47.46 8.58
N PRO A 127 -17.58 -48.39 7.61
CA PRO A 127 -16.48 -49.25 7.24
C PRO A 127 -15.40 -48.37 6.64
N ALA A 128 -14.38 -48.09 7.45
CA ALA A 128 -13.23 -47.27 7.14
C ALA A 128 -12.91 -47.16 5.64
N GLY A 129 -13.15 -45.97 5.09
CA GLY A 129 -12.29 -45.41 4.05
C GLY A 129 -12.93 -45.21 2.68
N ARG A 130 -13.35 -43.97 2.41
CA ARG A 130 -12.86 -43.21 1.24
C ARG A 130 -13.13 -41.73 1.43
N GLY A 131 -12.05 -40.94 1.46
CA GLY A 131 -12.08 -39.51 1.78
C GLY A 131 -12.82 -38.62 0.78
N GLY A 132 -13.19 -37.45 1.28
CA GLY A 132 -13.71 -36.32 0.52
C GLY A 132 -13.70 -35.06 1.38
N ASP A 133 -12.54 -34.41 1.44
CA ASP A 133 -12.30 -33.01 1.83
C ASP A 133 -13.04 -32.45 3.06
N ALA A 134 -12.43 -32.65 4.23
CA ALA A 134 -12.56 -31.67 5.30
C ALA A 134 -11.91 -30.36 4.82
N MET A 135 -12.72 -29.30 4.76
CA MET A 135 -12.34 -27.97 4.31
C MET A 135 -11.02 -27.53 4.95
N HIS A 136 -9.97 -27.41 4.13
CA HIS A 136 -8.65 -27.00 4.60
C HIS A 136 -8.73 -25.54 5.10
N PRO A 137 -8.24 -25.23 6.30
CA PRO A 137 -8.23 -23.85 6.78
C PRO A 137 -7.36 -22.99 5.87
N ASP A 138 -7.90 -21.83 5.46
CA ASP A 138 -7.19 -20.85 4.65
C ASP A 138 -5.92 -20.39 5.39
N PRO A 139 -4.71 -20.53 4.79
CA PRO A 139 -3.46 -20.10 5.41
C PRO A 139 -3.37 -18.58 5.64
N GLY A 140 -4.35 -17.79 5.16
CA GLY A 140 -4.43 -16.34 5.38
C GLY A 140 -5.35 -15.86 6.52
N ALA A 141 -6.04 -16.75 7.23
CA ALA A 141 -6.99 -16.33 8.26
C ALA A 141 -6.27 -15.84 9.54
N ALA A 142 -6.42 -14.55 9.86
CA ALA A 142 -5.89 -14.00 11.11
C ALA A 142 -6.59 -14.63 12.33
N PRO A 143 -5.86 -14.93 13.43
CA PRO A 143 -6.46 -15.52 14.62
C PRO A 143 -7.46 -14.56 15.25
N ALA A 144 -8.71 -15.01 15.40
CA ALA A 144 -9.71 -14.32 16.19
C ALA A 144 -9.26 -14.32 17.65
N ARG A 145 -8.78 -13.16 18.13
CA ARG A 145 -8.46 -12.97 19.54
C ARG A 145 -9.74 -12.85 20.35
N ARG A 146 -9.84 -13.63 21.41
CA ARG A 146 -10.80 -13.51 22.49
C ARG A 146 -10.25 -12.55 23.54
#